data_AF-A0A6N7BWM4-F1
#
_entry.id   AF-A0A6N7BWM4-F1
#
_cell.length_a   1.000
_cell.length_b   1.000
_cell.length_c   1.000
_cell.angle_alpha   90.00
_cell.angle_beta   90.00
_cell.angle_gamma   90.00
#
_symmetry.space_group_name_H-M   'P 1'
#
loop_
_entity.id
_entity.type
_entity.pdbx_description
1 polymer ?
#
loop_
_entity_poly.entity_id
_entity_poly.type
_entity_poly.pdbx_seq_one_letter_code
_entity_poly.pdbx_strand_id
1 'polypeptide(L)' 'MSKVKLRRTIAVGQEWVHKGENLVCEVVAIWINCGGLAVIESMAADDNAETCVDSVESFLDKYRFKG' A
#
# COMPACT_ATOMS: atom_id res chain seq x y z
N MET A 1 20.46 -7.02 -2.08
CA MET A 1 19.12 -6.42 -2.04
C MET A 1 18.54 -6.43 -3.45
N SER A 2 17.41 -7.10 -3.65
CA SER A 2 16.68 -7.03 -4.92
C SER A 2 16.21 -5.59 -5.13
N LYS A 3 16.46 -5.00 -6.30
CA LYS A 3 15.93 -3.67 -6.64
C LYS A 3 14.47 -3.85 -7.02
N VAL A 4 13.55 -3.56 -6.11
CA VAL A 4 12.11 -3.49 -6.42
C VAL A 4 11.92 -2.47 -7.54
N LYS A 5 11.46 -2.93 -8.72
CA LYS A 5 11.12 -2.06 -9.84
C LYS A 5 9.64 -1.74 -9.80
N LEU A 6 9.33 -0.50 -9.42
CA LEU A 6 7.97 0.02 -9.49
C LEU A 6 7.55 0.20 -10.95
N ARG A 7 6.50 -0.49 -11.38
CA ARG A 7 5.90 -0.28 -12.71
C ARG A 7 5.01 0.96 -12.76
N ARG A 8 4.54 1.43 -11.60
CA ARG A 8 3.72 2.63 -11.41
C ARG A 8 4.10 3.31 -10.10
N THR A 9 3.90 4.62 -10.03
CA THR A 9 4.04 5.40 -8.79
C THR A 9 2.99 4.96 -7.78
N ILE A 10 3.39 4.84 -6.52
CA ILE A 10 2.49 4.72 -5.39
C ILE A 10 2.40 6.11 -4.76
N ALA A 11 1.21 6.65 -4.63
CA ALA A 11 0.98 7.99 -4.09
C ALA A 11 -0.17 7.98 -3.08
N VAL A 12 -0.10 8.90 -2.12
CA VAL A 12 -1.21 9.17 -1.18
C VAL A 12 -2.45 9.59 -1.97
N GLY A 13 -3.61 9.12 -1.55
CA GLY A 13 -4.90 9.31 -2.24
C GLY A 13 -5.20 8.30 -3.34
N GLN A 14 -4.29 7.34 -3.60
CA GLN A 14 -4.53 6.32 -4.62
C GLN A 14 -5.25 5.10 -4.05
N GLU A 15 -6.26 4.64 -4.80
CA GLU A 15 -6.95 3.39 -4.50
C GLU A 15 -6.23 2.17 -5.09
N TRP A 16 -6.18 1.11 -4.29
CA TRP A 16 -5.62 -0.18 -4.63
C TRP A 16 -6.61 -1.29 -4.24
N VAL A 17 -6.54 -2.43 -4.94
CA VAL A 17 -7.41 -3.58 -4.69
C VAL A 17 -6.58 -4.72 -4.13
N HIS A 18 -7.01 -5.30 -3.01
CA HIS A 18 -6.36 -6.49 -2.47
C HIS A 18 -6.49 -7.66 -3.47
N LYS A 19 -5.44 -8.47 -3.64
CA LYS A 19 -5.43 -9.54 -4.65
C LYS A 19 -6.22 -10.78 -4.24
N GLY A 20 -6.33 -11.03 -2.94
CA GLY A 20 -7.03 -12.19 -2.38
C GLY A 20 -8.39 -11.87 -1.76
N GLU A 21 -8.69 -10.59 -1.58
CA GLU A 21 -9.93 -10.11 -0.96
C GLU A 21 -10.52 -9.07 -1.91
N ASN A 22 -11.84 -9.06 -2.10
CA ASN A 22 -12.49 -8.04 -2.93
C ASN A 22 -12.61 -6.70 -2.16
N LEU A 23 -11.50 -6.27 -1.56
CA LEU A 23 -11.37 -5.11 -0.71
C LEU A 23 -10.60 -4.02 -1.45
N VAL A 24 -11.12 -2.79 -1.40
CA VAL A 24 -10.43 -1.60 -1.91
C VAL A 24 -9.88 -0.84 -0.72
N CYS A 25 -8.61 -0.44 -0.82
CA CYS A 25 -7.97 0.44 0.14
C CYS A 25 -7.43 1.70 -0.54
N GLU A 26 -7.33 2.78 0.23
CA GLU A 26 -6.68 4.03 -0.18
C GLU A 26 -5.34 4.15 0.54
N VAL A 27 -4.30 4.57 -0.17
CA VAL A 27 -3.02 4.94 0.46
C VAL A 27 -3.19 6.28 1.19
N VAL A 28 -3.09 6.28 2.52
CA VAL A 28 -3.32 7.47 3.35
C VAL A 28 -2.01 8.14 3.77
N ALA A 29 -0.91 7.39 3.88
CA ALA A 29 0.40 7.96 4.17
C ALA A 29 1.55 7.12 3.59
N ILE A 30 2.68 7.80 3.34
CA ILE A 30 3.96 7.17 2.99
C ILE A 30 5.04 7.84 3.84
N TRP A 31 5.81 7.07 4.60
CA TRP A 31 6.85 7.58 5.47
C TRP A 31 8.06 6.65 5.51
N ILE A 32 9.18 7.15 6.05
CA ILE A 32 10.43 6.40 6.20
C ILE A 32 10.62 6.08 7.68
N ASN A 33 10.78 4.80 8.01
CA ASN A 33 11.02 4.39 9.39
C ASN A 33 12.46 4.69 9.85
N CYS A 34 12.76 4.47 11.14
CA CYS A 34 14.10 4.73 11.69
C CYS A 34 15.21 3.87 11.06
N GLY A 35 14.86 2.79 10.35
CA GLY A 35 15.81 1.96 9.58
C GLY A 35 16.05 2.44 8.16
N GLY A 36 15.47 3.57 7.74
CA GLY A 36 15.59 4.11 6.39
C GLY A 36 14.71 3.38 5.35
N LEU A 37 13.71 2.61 5.79
CA LEU A 37 12.81 1.87 4.90
C LEU A 37 11.51 2.63 4.71
N ALA A 38 11.09 2.76 3.44
CA ALA A 38 9.79 3.29 3.10
C ALA A 38 8.69 2.30 3.49
N VAL A 39 7.62 2.83 4.09
CA VAL A 39 6.41 2.10 4.46
C VAL A 39 5.19 2.83 3.91
N ILE A 40 4.15 2.04 3.65
CA ILE A 40 2.89 2.49 3.07
C ILE A 40 1.81 2.22 4.09
N GLU A 41 1.06 3.25 4.43
CA GLU A 41 -0.12 3.15 5.26
C GLU A 41 -1.35 3.24 4.36
N SER A 42 -2.23 2.25 4.48
CA SER A 42 -3.46 2.16 3.70
C SER A 42 -4.66 1.88 4.59
N MET A 43 -5.81 2.42 4.20
CA MET A 43 -7.07 2.27 4.93
C MET A 43 -8.11 1.64 4.01
N ALA A 44 -8.85 0.65 4.52
CA ALA A 44 -9.98 0.08 3.79
C ALA A 44 -11.07 1.15 3.55
N ALA A 45 -11.86 0.99 2.50
CA ALA A 45 -12.97 1.91 2.19
C ALA A 45 -14.27 1.59 2.95
N ASP A 46 -14.19 0.88 4.08
CA ASP A 46 -15.36 0.48 4.88
C ASP A 46 -15.51 1.28 6.19
N ASP A 47 -16.71 1.26 6.76
CA ASP A 47 -17.08 2.10 7.92
C ASP A 47 -16.35 1.70 9.23
N ASN A 48 -15.62 0.58 9.24
CA ASN A 48 -14.84 0.09 10.38
C ASN A 48 -13.34 0.02 10.05
N ALA A 49 -12.89 0.80 9.07
CA ALA A 49 -11.57 0.61 8.48
C ALA A 49 -10.43 0.81 9.47
N GLU A 50 -9.71 -0.27 9.75
CA GLU A 50 -8.41 -0.23 10.40
C GLU A 50 -7.33 0.17 9.38
N THR A 51 -6.37 0.97 9.83
CA THR A 51 -5.18 1.30 9.05
C THR A 51 -4.21 0.12 9.05
N CYS A 52 -3.78 -0.30 7.87
CA CYS A 52 -2.71 -1.28 7.68
C CYS A 52 -1.41 -0.55 7.32
N VAL A 53 -0.29 -0.99 7.91
CA VAL A 53 1.05 -0.52 7.57
C VAL A 53 1.83 -1.66 6.93
N ASP A 54 2.30 -1.45 5.71
CA ASP A 54 3.05 -2.42 4.93
C ASP A 54 4.41 -1.87 4.51
N SER A 55 5.40 -2.76 4.36
CA SER A 55 6.59 -2.42 3.57
C SER A 55 6.20 -2.25 2.09
N VAL A 56 7.02 -1.56 1.30
CA VAL A 56 6.75 -1.42 -0.15
C VAL A 56 6.61 -2.78 -0.84
N GLU A 57 7.42 -3.77 -0.46
CA GLU A 57 7.38 -5.12 -1.04
C GLU A 57 6.10 -5.85 -0.65
N SER A 58 5.77 -5.88 0.65
CA SER A 58 4.55 -6.51 1.17
C SER A 58 3.28 -5.89 0.57
N PHE A 59 3.27 -4.56 0.41
CA PHE A 59 2.16 -3.86 -0.23
C PHE A 59 1.98 -4.31 -1.69
N LEU A 60 3.07 -4.37 -2.48
CA LEU A 60 3.01 -4.81 -3.87
C LEU A 60 2.65 -6.29 -4.03
N ASP A 61 2.94 -7.11 -3.02
CA ASP A 61 2.52 -8.51 -2.99
C ASP A 61 1.03 -8.65 -2.72
N LYS A 62 0.48 -7.87 -1.77
CA LYS A 62 -0.93 -7.90 -1.36
C LYS A 62 -1.87 -7.21 -2.33
N TYR A 63 -1.46 -6.09 -2.93
CA TYR A 63 -2.37 -5.20 -3.65
C TYR A 63 -2.01 -5.04 -5.14
N ARG A 64 -3.03 -4.71 -5.94
CA ARG A 64 -2.88 -4.30 -7.34
C ARG A 64 -3.52 -2.94 -7.57
N PHE A 65 -2.94 -2.15 -8.47
CA PHE A 65 -3.49 -0.84 -8.82
C PHE A 65 -4.90 -0.99 -9.41
N LYS A 66 -5.86 -0.21 -8.92
CA LYS A 66 -7.29 -0.33 -9.30
C LYS A 66 -7.55 0.10 -10.75
N GLY A 67 -6.73 1.00 -11.31
CA GLY A 67 -6.86 1.44 -12.70
C GLY A 67 -7.76 2.64 -12.82
#